data_AF-A0A1F6ZED2-F1
#
_entry.id   AF-A0A1F6ZED2-F1
#
_cell.length_a   1.000
_cell.length_b   1.000
_cell.length_c   1.000
_cell.angle_alpha   90.00
_cell.angle_beta   90.00
_cell.angle_gamma   90.00
#
_symmetry.space_group_name_H-M   'P 1'
#
loop_
_entity.id
_entity.type
_entity.pdbx_description
1 polymer ?
#
loop_
_entity_poly.entity_id
_entity_poly.type
_entity_poly.pdbx_seq_one_letter_code
_entity_poly.pdbx_strand_id
1 'polypeptide(L)'
;MYWKMKDDKDKSERLRYLNEQKQIQNQKRRFYLDRIEKLKKSLLGYHKKGIEYNRGWIAFHEKSIERHKKEIQEVITLNEKQEQEEKLKFHIEQIESHHKKYIEYHEKEIGFLEKEVQLFERGIKSCEEQLIFLNKKIEENKIA
;
A
#
# COMPACT_ATOMS: atom_id res chain seq x y z
N MET A 1 37.55 32.93 18.63
CA MET A 1 37.70 34.01 17.62
C MET A 1 36.50 33.91 16.67
N TYR A 2 35.51 34.79 16.83
CA TYR A 2 34.28 34.78 16.03
C TYR A 2 34.60 35.26 14.60
N TRP A 3 34.42 34.41 13.59
CA TRP A 3 34.42 34.85 12.20
C TRP A 3 33.13 35.66 11.95
N LYS A 4 33.17 36.97 12.22
CA LYS A 4 32.16 37.91 11.73
C LYS A 4 32.20 37.84 10.20
N MET A 5 31.11 37.43 9.58
CA MET A 5 30.93 37.42 8.12
C MET A 5 31.16 38.83 7.59
N LYS A 6 32.02 38.96 6.57
CA LYS A 6 32.64 40.22 6.17
C LYS A 6 31.93 40.97 5.03
N ASP A 7 30.86 40.43 4.45
CA ASP A 7 30.25 40.98 3.22
C ASP A 7 28.73 40.66 3.16
N ASP A 8 27.90 41.65 2.80
CA ASP A 8 26.45 41.49 2.57
C ASP A 8 26.13 40.56 1.39
N LYS A 9 27.03 40.44 0.42
CA LYS A 9 26.97 39.48 -0.69
C LYS A 9 27.05 38.03 -0.18
N ASP A 10 27.97 37.73 0.73
CA ASP A 10 28.09 36.39 1.35
C ASP A 10 26.81 36.00 2.11
N LYS A 11 26.16 36.96 2.78
CA LYS A 11 24.87 36.75 3.44
C LYS A 11 23.76 36.47 2.42
N SER A 12 23.69 37.26 1.36
CA SER A 12 22.70 37.10 0.28
C SER A 12 22.84 35.75 -0.42
N GLU A 13 24.05 35.34 -0.76
CA GLU A 13 24.32 34.03 -1.38
C GLU A 13 23.96 32.86 -0.46
N ARG A 14 24.27 32.96 0.83
CA ARG A 14 23.85 31.96 1.83
C ARG A 14 22.33 31.89 1.95
N LEU A 15 21.66 33.04 2.03
CA LEU A 15 20.20 33.09 2.13
C LEU A 15 19.55 32.46 0.89
N ARG A 16 20.10 32.73 -0.31
CA ARG A 16 19.66 32.07 -1.55
C ARG A 16 19.81 30.56 -1.45
N TYR A 17 21.00 30.06 -1.08
CA TYR A 17 21.25 28.62 -0.93
C TYR A 17 20.28 27.96 0.07
N LEU A 18 20.07 28.56 1.24
CA LEU A 18 19.15 28.01 2.25
C LEU A 18 17.70 27.94 1.73
N ASN A 19 17.26 28.94 0.98
CA ASN A 19 15.95 28.94 0.35
C ASN A 19 15.84 27.88 -0.75
N GLU A 20 16.88 27.67 -1.56
CA GLU A 20 16.93 26.60 -2.56
C GLU A 20 16.81 25.21 -1.90
N GLN A 21 17.57 24.97 -0.84
CA GLN A 21 17.47 23.73 -0.06
C GLN A 21 16.06 23.53 0.50
N LYS A 22 15.45 24.59 1.03
CA LYS A 22 14.06 24.56 1.51
C LYS A 22 13.08 24.19 0.40
N GLN A 23 13.25 24.73 -0.81
CA GLN A 23 12.43 24.37 -1.97
C GLN A 23 12.59 22.90 -2.35
N ILE A 24 13.83 22.39 -2.36
CA ILE A 24 14.12 20.97 -2.62
C ILE A 24 13.40 20.08 -1.61
N GLN A 25 13.45 20.40 -0.31
CA GLN A 25 12.75 19.61 0.71
C GLN A 25 11.22 19.66 0.56
N ASN A 26 10.66 20.81 0.20
CA ASN A 26 9.24 20.91 -0.10
C ASN A 26 8.84 20.09 -1.33
N GLN A 27 9.67 20.06 -2.38
CA GLN A 27 9.44 19.23 -3.56
C GLN A 27 9.48 17.73 -3.22
N LYS A 28 10.50 17.29 -2.46
CA LYS A 28 10.60 15.91 -1.98
C LYS A 28 9.40 15.50 -1.12
N ARG A 29 8.99 16.35 -0.16
CA ARG A 29 7.81 16.10 0.68
C ARG A 29 6.55 15.92 -0.17
N ARG A 30 6.33 16.80 -1.16
CA ARG A 30 5.19 16.70 -2.09
C ARG A 30 5.22 15.41 -2.91
N PHE A 31 6.40 15.01 -3.39
CA PHE A 31 6.57 13.75 -4.10
C PHE A 31 6.14 12.56 -3.22
N TYR A 32 6.61 12.49 -1.97
CA TYR A 32 6.21 11.40 -1.07
C TYR A 32 4.72 11.39 -0.76
N LEU A 33 4.11 12.56 -0.56
CA LEU A 33 2.66 12.67 -0.35
C LEU A 33 1.86 12.16 -1.55
N ASP A 34 2.22 12.56 -2.77
CA ASP A 34 1.58 12.09 -4.00
C ASP A 34 1.73 10.57 -4.19
N ARG A 35 2.90 10.02 -3.85
CA ARG A 35 3.13 8.57 -3.90
C ARG A 35 2.22 7.83 -2.92
N ILE A 36 2.15 8.28 -1.66
CA ILE A 36 1.25 7.67 -0.66
C ILE A 36 -0.20 7.72 -1.13
N GLU A 37 -0.65 8.87 -1.65
CA GLU A 37 -2.02 9.02 -2.13
C GLU A 37 -2.34 8.02 -3.24
N LYS A 38 -1.44 7.88 -4.23
CA LYS A 38 -1.57 6.91 -5.33
C LYS A 38 -1.63 5.48 -4.80
N LEU A 39 -0.68 5.08 -3.95
CA LEU A 39 -0.65 3.72 -3.38
C LEU A 39 -1.93 3.39 -2.60
N LYS A 40 -2.41 4.32 -1.77
CA LYS A 40 -3.62 4.15 -0.96
C LYS A 40 -4.89 4.07 -1.81
N LYS A 41 -5.02 4.93 -2.83
CA LYS A 41 -6.25 5.00 -3.64
C LYS A 41 -6.37 3.89 -4.68
N SER A 42 -5.30 3.56 -5.39
CA SER A 42 -5.39 2.61 -6.52
C SER A 42 -5.02 1.19 -6.11
N LEU A 43 -3.80 0.98 -5.62
CA LEU A 43 -3.24 -0.35 -5.45
C LEU A 43 -3.79 -1.07 -4.22
N LEU A 44 -3.77 -0.42 -3.05
CA LEU A 44 -4.35 -1.01 -1.84
C LEU A 44 -5.85 -1.28 -2.00
N GLY A 45 -6.57 -0.36 -2.65
CA GLY A 45 -7.98 -0.54 -2.97
C GLY A 45 -8.24 -1.73 -3.90
N TYR A 46 -7.42 -1.89 -4.94
CA TYR A 46 -7.50 -3.01 -5.88
C TYR A 46 -7.33 -4.37 -5.19
N HIS A 47 -6.27 -4.53 -4.40
CA HIS A 47 -6.01 -5.80 -3.72
C HIS A 47 -7.07 -6.15 -2.67
N LYS A 48 -7.57 -5.15 -1.92
CA LYS A 48 -8.67 -5.37 -0.97
C LYS A 48 -9.94 -5.87 -1.66
N LYS A 49 -10.32 -5.25 -2.79
CA LYS A 49 -11.44 -5.73 -3.61
C LYS A 49 -11.21 -7.12 -4.18
N GLY A 50 -9.97 -7.44 -4.57
CA GLY A 50 -9.58 -8.77 -5.01
C GLY A 50 -9.78 -9.84 -3.92
N ILE A 51 -9.44 -9.52 -2.66
CA ILE A 51 -9.70 -10.40 -1.52
C ILE A 51 -11.20 -10.60 -1.31
N GLU A 52 -11.98 -9.51 -1.28
CA GLU A 52 -13.44 -9.55 -1.11
C GLU A 52 -14.11 -10.40 -2.21
N TYR A 53 -13.68 -10.21 -3.46
CA TYR A 53 -14.15 -11.00 -4.59
C TYR A 53 -13.89 -12.50 -4.40
N ASN A 54 -12.66 -12.88 -4.04
CA ASN A 54 -12.31 -14.29 -3.84
C ASN A 54 -13.03 -14.89 -2.62
N ARG A 55 -13.25 -14.13 -1.55
CA ARG A 55 -14.06 -14.57 -0.41
C ARG A 55 -15.52 -14.83 -0.81
N GLY A 56 -16.08 -13.98 -1.67
CA GLY A 56 -17.42 -14.19 -2.22
C GLY A 56 -17.54 -15.50 -2.99
N TRP A 57 -16.54 -15.83 -3.82
CA TRP A 57 -16.49 -17.10 -4.54
C TRP A 57 -16.29 -18.31 -3.64
N ILE A 58 -15.47 -18.20 -2.61
CA ILE A 58 -15.34 -19.28 -1.61
C ILE A 58 -16.70 -19.56 -0.97
N ALA A 59 -17.42 -18.53 -0.53
CA ALA A 59 -18.75 -18.71 0.06
C ALA A 59 -19.76 -19.33 -0.94
N PHE A 60 -19.66 -19.01 -2.23
CA PHE A 60 -20.46 -19.66 -3.28
C PHE A 60 -20.12 -21.16 -3.41
N HIS A 61 -18.84 -21.50 -3.43
CA HIS A 61 -18.38 -22.88 -3.53
C HIS A 61 -18.73 -23.69 -2.29
N GLU A 62 -18.61 -23.13 -1.10
CA GLU A 62 -19.00 -23.77 0.17
C GLU A 62 -20.50 -24.14 0.17
N LYS A 63 -21.37 -23.21 -0.25
CA LYS A 63 -22.81 -23.50 -0.40
C LYS A 63 -23.08 -24.60 -1.43
N SER A 64 -22.37 -24.57 -2.56
CA SER A 64 -22.50 -25.60 -3.59
C SER A 64 -22.05 -26.97 -3.07
N ILE A 65 -20.95 -27.02 -2.31
CA ILE A 65 -20.48 -28.24 -1.63
C ILE A 65 -21.54 -28.79 -0.69
N GLU A 66 -22.14 -27.96 0.17
CA GLU A 66 -23.21 -28.38 1.08
C GLU A 66 -24.41 -28.97 0.33
N ARG A 67 -24.81 -28.34 -0.78
CA ARG A 67 -25.89 -28.84 -1.63
C ARG A 67 -25.54 -30.20 -2.24
N HIS A 68 -24.37 -30.34 -2.85
CA HIS A 68 -23.95 -31.59 -3.47
C HIS A 68 -23.80 -32.72 -2.44
N LYS A 69 -23.34 -32.43 -1.21
CA LYS A 69 -23.33 -33.41 -0.12
C LYS A 69 -24.72 -33.94 0.21
N LYS A 70 -25.76 -33.09 0.21
CA LYS A 70 -27.14 -33.51 0.43
C LYS A 70 -27.65 -34.34 -0.74
N GLU A 71 -27.44 -33.88 -1.97
CA GLU A 71 -27.85 -34.61 -3.18
C GLU A 71 -27.23 -36.02 -3.23
N ILE A 72 -25.96 -36.17 -2.87
CA ILE A 72 -25.28 -37.49 -2.77
C ILE A 72 -25.97 -38.44 -1.79
N GLN A 73 -26.56 -37.92 -0.70
CA GLN A 73 -27.28 -38.73 0.28
C GLN A 73 -28.68 -39.15 -0.22
N GLU A 74 -29.25 -38.39 -1.16
CA GLU A 74 -30.62 -38.56 -1.63
C GLU A 74 -30.72 -39.34 -2.96
N VAL A 75 -29.68 -39.28 -3.80
CA VAL A 75 -29.67 -39.95 -5.11
C VAL A 75 -29.61 -41.47 -4.99
N ILE A 76 -30.35 -42.16 -5.87
CA ILE A 76 -30.54 -43.62 -5.82
C ILE A 76 -29.65 -44.32 -6.85
N THR A 77 -29.29 -43.64 -7.94
CA THR A 77 -28.46 -44.23 -9.00
C THR A 77 -26.98 -43.96 -8.77
N LEU A 78 -26.14 -44.93 -9.16
CA LEU A 78 -24.69 -44.81 -9.03
C LEU A 78 -24.12 -43.69 -9.90
N ASN A 79 -24.64 -43.51 -11.13
CA ASN A 79 -24.14 -42.50 -12.06
C ASN A 79 -24.39 -41.08 -11.55
N GLU A 80 -25.61 -40.79 -11.05
CA GLU A 80 -25.92 -39.48 -10.48
C GLU A 80 -25.04 -39.21 -9.25
N LYS A 81 -24.82 -40.22 -8.41
CA LYS A 81 -23.93 -40.09 -7.26
C LYS A 81 -22.50 -39.73 -7.69
N GLN A 82 -21.96 -40.40 -8.70
CA GLN A 82 -20.63 -40.12 -9.23
C GLN A 82 -20.53 -38.70 -9.78
N GLU A 83 -21.53 -38.25 -10.55
CA GLU A 83 -21.57 -36.88 -11.07
C GLU A 83 -21.56 -35.83 -9.94
N GLN A 84 -22.31 -36.08 -8.86
CA GLN A 84 -22.33 -35.18 -7.71
C GLN A 84 -21.01 -35.17 -6.92
N GLU A 85 -20.35 -36.33 -6.80
CA GLU A 85 -19.01 -36.43 -6.21
C GLU A 85 -17.96 -35.68 -7.04
N GLU A 86 -18.04 -35.73 -8.37
CA GLU A 86 -17.17 -34.96 -9.27
C GLU A 86 -17.38 -33.45 -9.11
N LYS A 87 -18.64 -32.98 -9.07
CA LYS A 87 -18.97 -31.57 -8.82
C LYS A 87 -18.49 -31.10 -7.45
N LEU A 88 -18.66 -31.93 -6.42
CA LEU A 88 -18.16 -31.65 -5.07
C LEU A 88 -16.63 -31.48 -5.09
N LYS A 89 -15.91 -32.41 -5.74
CA LYS A 89 -14.46 -32.34 -5.89
C LYS A 89 -14.04 -31.06 -6.62
N PHE A 90 -14.71 -30.72 -7.72
CA PHE A 90 -14.44 -29.48 -8.47
C PHE A 90 -14.54 -28.24 -7.57
N HIS A 91 -15.60 -28.09 -6.78
CA HIS A 91 -15.76 -26.93 -5.91
C HIS A 91 -14.72 -26.85 -4.79
N ILE A 92 -14.34 -28.00 -4.21
CA ILE A 92 -13.25 -28.06 -3.22
C ILE A 92 -11.93 -27.61 -3.88
N GLU A 93 -11.64 -28.11 -5.08
CA GLU A 93 -10.43 -27.73 -5.81
C GLU A 93 -10.41 -26.24 -6.17
N GLN A 94 -11.53 -25.64 -6.56
CA GLN A 94 -11.61 -24.19 -6.82
C GLN A 94 -11.30 -23.37 -5.56
N ILE A 95 -11.80 -23.78 -4.38
CA ILE A 95 -11.47 -23.09 -3.13
C ILE A 95 -9.96 -23.19 -2.83
N GLU A 96 -9.43 -24.41 -2.79
CA GLU A 96 -8.05 -24.65 -2.33
C GLU A 96 -6.99 -24.21 -3.34
N SER A 97 -7.22 -24.48 -4.63
CA SER A 97 -6.20 -24.28 -5.66
C SER A 97 -6.28 -22.93 -6.33
N HIS A 98 -7.42 -22.24 -6.27
CA HIS A 98 -7.62 -20.94 -6.90
C HIS A 98 -7.84 -19.86 -5.83
N HIS A 99 -9.03 -19.79 -5.24
CA HIS A 99 -9.43 -18.61 -4.48
C HIS A 99 -8.58 -18.35 -3.23
N LYS A 100 -8.19 -19.39 -2.48
CA LYS A 100 -7.28 -19.21 -1.34
C LYS A 100 -5.91 -18.69 -1.76
N LYS A 101 -5.35 -19.19 -2.86
CA LYS A 101 -4.04 -18.72 -3.38
C LYS A 101 -4.11 -17.27 -3.86
N TYR A 102 -5.20 -16.86 -4.49
CA TYR A 102 -5.38 -15.47 -4.90
C TYR A 102 -5.57 -14.53 -3.70
N ILE A 103 -6.23 -14.97 -2.64
CA ILE A 103 -6.28 -14.22 -1.37
C ILE A 103 -4.86 -14.05 -0.81
N GLU A 104 -4.10 -15.14 -0.69
CA GLU A 104 -2.72 -15.09 -0.17
C GLU A 104 -1.84 -14.14 -1.01
N TYR A 105 -1.97 -14.19 -2.34
CA TYR A 105 -1.28 -13.27 -3.25
C TYR A 105 -1.63 -11.81 -2.92
N HIS A 106 -2.91 -11.47 -2.85
CA HIS A 106 -3.33 -10.10 -2.55
C HIS A 106 -2.91 -9.63 -1.14
N GLU A 107 -2.92 -10.51 -0.15
CA GLU A 107 -2.44 -10.21 1.20
C GLU A 107 -0.94 -9.90 1.21
N LYS A 108 -0.13 -10.66 0.44
CA LYS A 108 1.31 -10.38 0.28
C LYS A 108 1.54 -9.02 -0.39
N GLU A 109 0.83 -8.73 -1.47
CA GLU A 109 0.95 -7.45 -2.17
C GLU A 109 0.57 -6.28 -1.26
N ILE A 110 -0.52 -6.38 -0.49
CA ILE A 110 -0.88 -5.38 0.53
C ILE A 110 0.27 -5.18 1.52
N GLY A 111 0.86 -6.25 2.03
CA GLY A 111 1.99 -6.17 2.96
C GLY A 111 3.22 -5.45 2.38
N PHE A 112 3.51 -5.61 1.08
CA PHE A 112 4.58 -4.86 0.41
C PHE A 112 4.22 -3.37 0.26
N LEU A 113 3.01 -3.07 -0.18
CA LEU A 113 2.53 -1.70 -0.38
C LEU A 113 2.48 -0.92 0.94
N GLU A 114 2.08 -1.56 2.03
CA GLU A 114 2.08 -0.94 3.37
C GLU A 114 3.50 -0.59 3.83
N LYS A 115 4.49 -1.45 3.58
CA LYS A 115 5.91 -1.15 3.86
C LYS A 115 6.41 0.03 3.01
N GLU A 116 5.99 0.12 1.75
CA GLU A 116 6.35 1.23 0.88
C GLU A 116 5.73 2.56 1.36
N VAL A 117 4.47 2.54 1.79
CA VAL A 117 3.82 3.69 2.43
C VAL A 117 4.60 4.14 3.67
N GLN A 118 4.97 3.21 4.55
CA GLN A 118 5.76 3.52 5.75
C GLN A 118 7.13 4.13 5.41
N LEU A 119 7.76 3.70 4.31
CA LEU A 119 9.01 4.29 3.83
C LEU A 119 8.81 5.76 3.43
N PHE A 120 7.74 6.06 2.68
CA PHE A 120 7.42 7.43 2.28
C PHE A 120 7.02 8.31 3.47
N GLU A 121 6.29 7.77 4.45
CA GLU A 121 5.95 8.49 5.69
C GLU A 121 7.20 8.89 6.48
N ARG A 122 8.20 8.00 6.57
CA ARG A 122 9.53 8.34 7.14
C ARG A 122 10.26 9.41 6.33
N GLY A 123 10.18 9.33 4.99
CA GLY A 123 10.74 10.35 4.10
C GLY A 123 10.12 11.74 4.33
N ILE A 124 8.79 11.80 4.50
CA ILE A 124 8.07 13.03 4.84
C ILE A 124 8.57 13.62 6.16
N LYS A 125 8.64 12.79 7.22
CA LYS A 125 9.13 13.23 8.53
C LYS A 125 10.55 13.81 8.44
N SER A 126 11.45 13.15 7.71
CA SER A 126 12.81 13.65 7.48
C SER A 126 12.82 15.01 6.76
N CYS A 127 11.97 15.19 5.74
CA CYS A 127 11.81 16.49 5.07
C CYS A 127 11.29 17.57 6.04
N GLU A 128 10.32 17.24 6.91
CA GLU A 128 9.76 18.17 7.89
C GLU A 128 10.80 18.64 8.91
N GLU A 129 11.60 17.72 9.45
CA GLU A 129 12.71 18.03 10.36
C GLU A 129 13.74 18.95 9.69
N GLN A 130 14.10 18.68 8.44
CA GLN A 130 15.03 19.52 7.67
C GLN A 130 14.44 20.91 7.39
N LEU A 131 13.14 21.00 7.11
CA LEU A 131 12.47 22.28 6.89
C LEU A 131 12.44 23.14 8.15
N ILE A 132 12.21 22.54 9.32
CA ILE A 132 12.30 23.25 10.61
C ILE A 132 13.71 23.83 10.79
N PHE A 133 14.75 23.03 10.56
CA PHE A 133 16.13 23.48 10.64
C PHE A 133 16.44 24.61 9.65
N LEU A 134 16.05 24.46 8.39
CA LEU A 134 16.28 25.45 7.35
C LEU A 134 15.55 26.76 7.63
N ASN A 135 14.31 26.71 8.12
CA ASN A 135 13.55 27.90 8.52
C ASN A 135 14.27 28.67 9.63
N LYS A 136 14.76 27.97 10.66
CA LYS A 136 15.56 28.58 11.73
C LYS A 136 16.81 29.26 11.17
N LYS A 137 17.55 28.58 10.29
CA LYS A 137 18.78 29.13 9.68
C LYS A 137 18.49 30.33 8.78
N ILE A 138 17.42 30.29 8.02
CA ILE A 138 16.97 31.43 7.19
C ILE A 138 16.70 32.63 8.09
N GLU A 139 15.99 32.46 9.20
CA GLU A 139 15.66 33.56 10.10
C GLU A 139 16.91 34.16 10.78
N GLU A 140 17.83 33.31 11.25
CA GLU A 140 19.12 33.72 11.80
C GLU A 140 19.96 34.56 10.81
N ASN A 141 19.82 34.32 9.51
CA ASN A 141 20.55 35.05 8.46
C ASN A 141 19.76 36.24 7.88
N LYS A 142 18.51 36.46 8.29
CA LYS A 142 17.72 37.65 7.95
C LYS A 142 17.89 38.80 8.96
N ILE A 143 18.10 38.46 10.23
CA ILE A 143 18.11 39.41 11.36
C ILE A 143 19.52 39.99 11.62
N ALA A 144 20.58 39.46 10.99
CA ALA A 144 21.98 39.83 11.25
C ALA A 144 22.66 40.56 10.08
#